data_AF-A0A2P4SYR9-F1
#
_entry.id   AF-A0A2P4SYR9-F1
#
_cell.length_a   1.000
_cell.length_b   1.000
_cell.length_c   1.000
_cell.angle_alpha   90.00
_cell.angle_beta   90.00
_cell.angle_gamma   90.00
#
_symmetry.space_group_name_H-M   'P 1'
#
loop_
_entity.id
_entity.type
_entity.pdbx_description
1 polymer ?
#
loop_
_entity_poly.entity_id
_entity_poly.type
_entity_poly.pdbx_seq_one_letter_code
_entity_poly.pdbx_strand_id
1 'polypeptide(L)'
;SVRLQGGKNELEGTVEVYLNGVWGTICGSHWDNNDATVICRQLALGNIPYSQEHGVTMDNKMTISYVPCLIIASVFTPIRLAGGNKAYEGRVEVYHAGQWGTICDDQWDDADAEVVCRQLGLGGAAKAWSQAYFGEGSGPVLLDEVQCTGNELSIEQCPKSSWREHNCDHKEDAGVSCTPLTDGALRLTSGKGSHEGRLEVYYSGQWGTICDDGWTELNTQVACRQLGFRYGKSAPESSSEGNSGPIWLDDVSCSGKETNLLQCSRREWGKHDCSHQEDVRLICHPDNNSHKLSLGPPIRLMDGENKKEGRVEIFFNGQWGTICDDGWSDKNAAVVCRQLGYK
;
A
#
# COMPACT_ATOMS: atom_id res chain seq x y z
N SER A 1 -9.08 9.76 28.78
CA SER A 1 -8.15 10.85 28.42
C SER A 1 -6.73 10.39 28.63
N VAL A 2 -5.77 10.92 27.88
CA VAL A 2 -4.36 10.53 27.95
C VAL A 2 -3.50 11.78 28.08
N ARG A 3 -2.34 11.69 28.75
CA ARG A 3 -1.37 12.80 28.91
C ARG A 3 0.05 12.27 29.06
N LEU A 4 1.03 13.14 28.86
CA LEU A 4 2.43 12.90 29.21
C LEU A 4 2.76 13.64 30.51
N GLN A 5 3.41 12.96 31.45
CA GLN A 5 3.80 13.55 32.73
C GLN A 5 5.27 13.23 33.06
N GLY A 6 5.99 14.21 33.62
CA GLY A 6 7.35 14.03 34.13
C GLY A 6 8.47 14.04 33.08
N GLY A 7 8.17 14.37 31.81
CA GLY A 7 9.19 14.63 30.79
C GLY A 7 9.69 16.08 30.80
N LYS A 8 10.70 16.41 29.99
CA LYS A 8 11.35 17.73 29.99
C LYS A 8 10.62 18.74 29.09
N ASN A 9 9.66 18.31 28.26
CA ASN A 9 8.79 19.18 27.45
C ASN A 9 7.43 18.52 27.19
N GLU A 10 6.52 19.22 26.51
CA GLU A 10 5.13 18.79 26.25
C GLU A 10 5.01 17.58 25.30
N LEU A 11 6.10 17.19 24.64
CA LEU A 11 6.16 16.09 23.68
C LEU A 11 6.78 14.82 24.27
N GLU A 12 7.24 14.85 25.53
CA GLU A 12 7.87 13.71 26.19
C GLU A 12 7.39 13.54 27.64
N GLY A 13 7.34 12.29 28.10
CA GLY A 13 6.94 11.97 29.48
C GLY A 13 6.41 10.56 29.60
N THR A 14 6.07 10.17 30.83
CA THR A 14 5.35 8.92 31.09
C THR A 14 3.91 9.08 30.62
N VAL A 15 3.44 8.13 29.79
CA VAL A 15 2.05 8.08 29.36
C VAL A 15 1.18 7.73 30.55
N GLU A 16 0.26 8.63 30.88
CA GLU A 16 -0.79 8.42 31.87
C GLU A 16 -2.14 8.37 31.18
N VAL A 17 -2.97 7.41 31.60
CA VAL A 17 -4.35 7.24 31.14
C VAL A 17 -5.29 7.54 32.29
N TYR A 18 -6.32 8.32 32.02
CA TYR A 18 -7.37 8.64 32.97
C TYR A 18 -8.49 7.61 32.89
N LEU A 19 -8.67 6.83 33.96
CA LEU A 19 -9.71 5.82 34.10
C LEU A 19 -10.33 5.90 35.50
N ASN A 20 -11.66 5.82 35.58
CA ASN A 20 -12.42 5.78 36.85
C ASN A 20 -12.07 6.92 37.84
N GLY A 21 -11.82 8.12 37.34
CA GLY A 21 -11.54 9.28 38.19
C GLY A 21 -10.06 9.44 38.59
N VAL A 22 -9.18 8.52 38.20
CA VAL A 22 -7.78 8.46 38.62
C VAL A 22 -6.86 8.37 37.40
N TRP A 23 -5.69 9.01 37.48
CA TRP A 23 -4.62 8.86 36.50
C TRP A 23 -3.73 7.68 36.86
N GLY A 24 -3.47 6.81 35.89
CA GLY A 24 -2.60 5.63 36.06
C GLY A 24 -1.65 5.46 34.88
N THR A 25 -0.53 4.78 35.11
CA THR A 25 0.49 4.48 34.09
C THR A 25 0.21 3.15 33.41
N ILE A 26 0.58 3.02 32.13
CA ILE A 26 0.44 1.79 31.36
C ILE A 26 1.61 0.84 31.68
N CYS A 27 1.32 -0.45 31.92
CA CYS A 27 2.34 -1.46 32.23
C CYS A 27 3.00 -2.02 30.95
N GLY A 28 4.33 -1.97 30.88
CA GLY A 28 5.11 -2.12 29.64
C GLY A 28 5.47 -3.53 29.17
N SER A 29 4.67 -4.57 29.46
CA SER A 29 4.94 -5.92 28.91
C SER A 29 4.31 -6.16 27.54
N HIS A 30 3.39 -5.28 27.09
CA HIS A 30 2.70 -5.35 25.80
C HIS A 30 2.65 -4.00 25.08
N TRP A 31 3.48 -3.05 25.51
CA TRP A 31 3.52 -1.72 24.91
C TRP A 31 4.43 -1.73 23.68
N ASP A 32 3.85 -1.47 22.51
CA ASP A 32 4.57 -1.45 21.24
C ASP A 32 4.50 -0.07 20.52
N ASN A 33 5.09 -0.01 19.33
CA ASN A 33 5.17 1.21 18.55
C ASN A 33 3.81 1.68 17.98
N ASN A 34 2.86 0.76 17.81
CA ASN A 34 1.50 1.10 17.39
C ASN A 34 0.74 1.77 18.55
N ASP A 35 0.92 1.28 19.78
CA ASP A 35 0.34 1.89 20.97
C ASP A 35 0.84 3.34 21.18
N ALA A 36 2.16 3.54 21.00
CA ALA A 36 2.75 4.87 21.05
C ALA A 36 2.19 5.80 19.97
N THR A 37 1.98 5.29 18.75
CA THR A 37 1.38 6.04 17.64
C THR A 37 -0.05 6.47 17.94
N VAL A 38 -0.85 5.60 18.56
CA VAL A 38 -2.23 5.91 18.97
C VAL A 38 -2.24 7.03 20.02
N ILE A 39 -1.36 6.98 21.01
CA ILE A 39 -1.27 8.02 22.04
C ILE A 39 -0.80 9.36 21.46
N CYS A 40 0.21 9.36 20.59
CA CYS A 40 0.68 10.58 19.92
C CYS A 40 -0.43 11.24 19.08
N ARG A 41 -1.23 10.43 18.35
CA ARG A 41 -2.40 10.91 17.60
C ARG A 41 -3.47 11.51 18.52
N GLN A 42 -3.73 10.88 19.67
CA GLN A 42 -4.74 11.37 20.62
C GLN A 42 -4.34 12.67 21.33
N LEU A 43 -3.03 12.93 21.46
CA LEU A 43 -2.51 14.15 22.06
C LEU A 43 -2.34 15.32 21.06
N ALA A 44 -2.67 15.11 19.78
CA ALA A 44 -2.47 16.07 18.69
C ALA A 44 -1.00 16.56 18.55
N LEU A 45 -0.05 15.74 19.00
CA LEU A 45 1.38 16.00 18.90
C LEU A 45 1.87 15.38 17.59
N GLY A 46 2.22 16.21 16.61
CA GLY A 46 2.74 15.77 15.31
C GLY A 46 4.05 14.96 15.39
N ASN A 47 4.42 14.31 14.29
CA ASN A 47 5.53 13.33 14.21
C ASN A 47 6.91 13.98 13.90
N ILE A 48 7.95 13.88 14.76
CA ILE A 48 9.40 14.06 14.40
C ILE A 48 10.42 13.34 15.38
N PRO A 49 11.78 13.20 15.14
CA PRO A 49 12.54 11.93 14.89
C PRO A 49 13.83 11.64 15.78
N TYR A 50 14.60 10.51 15.63
CA TYR A 50 15.63 9.88 16.56
C TYR A 50 17.14 10.07 16.38
N SER A 51 17.87 9.75 17.46
CA SER A 51 19.29 9.32 17.46
C SER A 51 19.63 8.11 18.36
N GLN A 52 20.66 7.36 17.92
CA GLN A 52 21.15 5.97 18.08
C GLN A 52 21.28 5.23 19.45
N GLU A 53 21.29 3.89 19.28
CA GLU A 53 21.51 2.71 20.14
C GLU A 53 22.52 2.82 21.30
N HIS A 54 22.32 2.01 22.36
CA HIS A 54 23.33 1.16 23.04
C HIS A 54 22.58 0.12 23.93
N GLY A 55 22.96 -1.16 23.85
CA GLY A 55 22.27 -2.27 24.56
C GLY A 55 22.52 -2.32 26.08
N VAL A 56 21.84 -3.25 26.78
CA VAL A 56 22.33 -4.07 27.92
C VAL A 56 21.22 -5.06 28.40
N THR A 57 21.70 -6.16 28.96
CA THR A 57 21.16 -7.45 29.43
C THR A 57 20.00 -7.48 30.44
N MET A 58 19.36 -8.65 30.50
CA MET A 58 18.38 -9.08 31.51
C MET A 58 18.94 -8.98 32.94
N ASP A 59 18.19 -8.32 33.84
CA ASP A 59 18.06 -8.75 35.24
C ASP A 59 16.81 -8.13 35.90
N ASN A 60 16.15 -8.94 36.72
CA ASN A 60 14.94 -8.61 37.47
C ASN A 60 15.15 -7.44 38.45
N LYS A 61 14.85 -6.21 38.01
CA LYS A 61 14.42 -5.07 38.83
C LYS A 61 13.88 -3.98 37.90
N MET A 62 12.67 -3.51 38.17
CA MET A 62 12.06 -2.35 37.49
C MET A 62 13.07 -1.21 37.37
N THR A 63 13.44 -0.92 36.13
CA THR A 63 14.06 0.33 35.73
C THR A 63 13.55 0.63 34.33
N ILE A 64 12.53 1.49 34.22
CA ILE A 64 12.11 2.07 32.95
C ILE A 64 13.20 3.09 32.61
N SER A 65 14.11 2.71 31.72
CA SER A 65 15.11 3.62 31.18
C SER A 65 14.82 3.80 29.69
N TYR A 66 14.21 4.94 29.38
CA TYR A 66 14.24 5.65 28.11
C TYR A 66 14.14 4.79 26.85
N VAL A 67 12.92 4.60 26.34
CA VAL A 67 12.70 4.40 24.89
C VAL A 67 12.37 5.78 24.33
N PRO A 68 13.30 6.48 23.65
CA PRO A 68 13.00 7.78 23.06
C PRO A 68 11.96 7.56 21.96
N CYS A 69 10.89 8.34 21.99
CA CYS A 69 9.76 8.38 21.03
C CYS A 69 10.17 8.86 19.62
N LEU A 70 11.41 8.62 19.25
CA LEU A 70 12.12 9.42 18.30
C LEU A 70 12.21 8.63 16.95
N ILE A 71 12.16 7.28 16.82
CA ILE A 71 12.62 6.66 15.52
C ILE A 71 11.64 6.74 14.34
N ILE A 72 10.32 6.76 14.56
CA ILE A 72 9.40 6.30 13.50
C ILE A 72 8.84 7.45 12.63
N ALA A 73 9.15 8.70 12.97
CA ALA A 73 8.60 9.87 12.28
C ALA A 73 9.24 10.19 10.92
N SER A 74 10.30 9.50 10.50
CA SER A 74 11.10 9.90 9.33
C SER A 74 10.71 9.22 8.01
N VAL A 75 9.60 8.48 7.94
CA VAL A 75 9.35 7.58 6.77
C VAL A 75 8.11 7.92 5.94
N PHE A 76 7.25 8.84 6.38
CA PHE A 76 6.01 9.16 5.67
C PHE A 76 5.74 10.67 5.61
N THR A 77 5.85 11.24 4.42
CA THR A 77 5.42 12.61 4.12
C THR A 77 3.91 12.73 4.33
N PRO A 78 3.40 13.61 5.22
CA PRO A 78 1.97 13.72 5.45
C PRO A 78 1.21 14.18 4.20
N ILE A 79 0.04 13.59 3.93
CA ILE A 79 -0.85 13.95 2.83
C ILE A 79 -2.29 14.13 3.32
N ARG A 80 -3.09 14.91 2.57
CA ARG A 80 -4.53 15.09 2.82
C ARG A 80 -5.29 15.33 1.52
N LEU A 81 -6.61 15.15 1.56
CA LEU A 81 -7.53 15.50 0.47
C LEU A 81 -8.30 16.78 0.81
N ALA A 82 -8.45 17.67 -0.16
CA ALA A 82 -9.19 18.93 -0.05
C ALA A 82 -10.15 19.12 -1.23
N GLY A 83 -11.23 19.89 -1.04
CA GLY A 83 -12.15 20.29 -2.12
C GLY A 83 -13.13 19.21 -2.61
N GLY A 84 -12.98 17.95 -2.19
CA GLY A 84 -13.93 16.88 -2.52
C GLY A 84 -15.25 16.98 -1.75
N ASN A 85 -16.31 16.37 -2.28
CA ASN A 85 -17.62 16.30 -1.62
C ASN A 85 -17.69 15.19 -0.56
N LYS A 86 -16.72 14.26 -0.59
CA LYS A 86 -16.64 13.10 0.30
C LYS A 86 -15.25 13.01 0.90
N ALA A 87 -15.13 12.36 2.05
CA ALA A 87 -13.86 12.23 2.78
C ALA A 87 -12.78 11.40 2.05
N TYR A 88 -13.14 10.74 0.95
CA TYR A 88 -12.28 9.83 0.19
C TYR A 88 -12.02 10.31 -1.25
N GLU A 89 -12.36 11.57 -1.55
CA GLU A 89 -12.07 12.20 -2.84
C GLU A 89 -11.59 13.63 -2.61
N GLY A 90 -10.79 14.17 -3.52
CA GLY A 90 -10.33 15.55 -3.45
C GLY A 90 -9.00 15.79 -4.14
N ARG A 91 -8.60 17.07 -4.21
CA ARG A 91 -7.26 17.51 -4.56
C ARG A 91 -6.27 16.98 -3.53
N VAL A 92 -5.12 16.48 -4.00
CA VAL A 92 -4.07 15.95 -3.12
C VAL A 92 -3.18 17.09 -2.66
N GLU A 93 -2.99 17.20 -1.35
CA GLU A 93 -2.05 18.13 -0.75
C GLU A 93 -1.02 17.36 0.07
N VAL A 94 0.23 17.76 -0.04
CA VAL A 94 1.40 17.15 0.62
C VAL A 94 2.05 18.16 1.56
N TYR A 95 2.54 17.69 2.71
CA TYR A 95 3.21 18.54 3.69
C TYR A 95 4.72 18.38 3.58
N HIS A 96 5.42 19.46 3.23
CA HIS A 96 6.87 19.47 3.11
C HIS A 96 7.45 20.78 3.65
N ALA A 97 8.55 20.68 4.42
CA ALA A 97 9.27 21.82 4.96
C ALA A 97 8.37 22.88 5.63
N GLY A 98 7.47 22.42 6.52
CA GLY A 98 6.65 23.31 7.34
C GLY A 98 5.38 23.86 6.67
N GLN A 99 5.07 23.46 5.45
CA GLN A 99 3.89 23.98 4.72
C GLN A 99 3.19 22.91 3.89
N TRP A 100 1.89 23.09 3.75
CA TRP A 100 1.08 22.34 2.79
C TRP A 100 1.23 22.95 1.40
N GLY A 101 1.20 22.11 0.39
CA GLY A 101 1.15 22.50 -1.01
C GLY A 101 0.58 21.40 -1.87
N THR A 102 0.36 21.71 -3.15
CA THR A 102 -0.32 20.83 -4.10
C THR A 102 0.67 19.99 -4.90
N ILE A 103 0.14 19.13 -5.77
CA ILE A 103 0.90 18.25 -6.66
C ILE A 103 0.45 18.56 -8.08
N CYS A 104 1.36 18.69 -9.03
CA CYS A 104 1.02 18.86 -10.44
C CYS A 104 0.48 17.56 -11.05
N ASP A 105 -0.41 17.67 -12.03
CA ASP A 105 -1.03 16.56 -12.75
C ASP A 105 -0.20 16.03 -13.93
N ASP A 106 0.97 16.61 -14.20
CA ASP A 106 1.91 16.10 -15.18
C ASP A 106 2.39 14.69 -14.78
N GLN A 107 2.17 13.73 -15.68
CA GLN A 107 2.35 12.28 -15.47
C GLN A 107 1.50 11.64 -14.37
N TRP A 108 0.55 12.38 -13.79
CA TRP A 108 -0.32 11.88 -12.73
C TRP A 108 -1.30 10.80 -13.23
N ASP A 109 -1.15 9.57 -12.73
CA ASP A 109 -1.94 8.43 -13.16
C ASP A 109 -2.60 7.63 -12.01
N ASP A 110 -3.38 6.60 -12.37
CA ASP A 110 -4.12 5.80 -11.41
C ASP A 110 -3.20 5.02 -10.43
N ALA A 111 -1.94 4.77 -10.79
CA ALA A 111 -0.96 4.14 -9.91
C ALA A 111 -0.49 5.12 -8.82
N ASP A 112 -0.34 6.40 -9.14
CA ASP A 112 -0.09 7.45 -8.15
C ASP A 112 -1.27 7.61 -7.20
N ALA A 113 -2.48 7.61 -7.77
CA ALA A 113 -3.71 7.68 -7.01
C ALA A 113 -3.85 6.49 -6.05
N GLU A 114 -3.44 5.28 -6.46
CA GLU A 114 -3.44 4.10 -5.61
C GLU A 114 -2.52 4.26 -4.40
N VAL A 115 -1.31 4.80 -4.59
CA VAL A 115 -0.37 5.09 -3.50
C VAL A 115 -0.95 6.12 -2.54
N VAL A 116 -1.53 7.22 -3.05
CA VAL A 116 -2.20 8.24 -2.22
C VAL A 116 -3.34 7.66 -1.41
N CYS A 117 -4.25 6.92 -2.06
CA CYS A 117 -5.40 6.31 -1.39
C CYS A 117 -4.94 5.35 -0.30
N ARG A 118 -3.98 4.47 -0.59
CA ARG A 118 -3.43 3.53 0.38
C ARG A 118 -2.73 4.24 1.55
N GLN A 119 -1.96 5.28 1.26
CA GLN A 119 -1.26 6.08 2.27
C GLN A 119 -2.23 6.82 3.19
N LEU A 120 -3.40 7.22 2.70
CA LEU A 120 -4.49 7.79 3.50
C LEU A 120 -5.28 6.73 4.30
N GLY A 121 -4.94 5.44 4.17
CA GLY A 121 -5.74 4.37 4.76
C GLY A 121 -7.12 4.24 4.10
N LEU A 122 -7.23 4.65 2.83
CA LEU A 122 -8.33 4.33 1.93
C LEU A 122 -7.88 3.15 1.08
N GLY A 123 -8.79 2.47 0.39
CA GLY A 123 -8.39 1.34 -0.44
C GLY A 123 -9.45 0.91 -1.41
N GLY A 124 -9.07 -0.01 -2.30
CA GLY A 124 -9.84 -0.40 -3.48
C GLY A 124 -9.38 0.35 -4.73
N ALA A 125 -10.30 0.57 -5.67
CA ALA A 125 -9.99 1.27 -6.91
C ALA A 125 -9.71 2.76 -6.62
N ALA A 126 -8.56 3.23 -7.07
CA ALA A 126 -8.21 4.65 -7.08
C ALA A 126 -8.34 5.19 -8.50
N LYS A 127 -8.72 6.45 -8.60
CA LYS A 127 -8.76 7.18 -9.86
C LYS A 127 -8.03 8.51 -9.73
N ALA A 128 -7.10 8.76 -10.63
CA ALA A 128 -6.45 10.04 -10.81
C ALA A 128 -7.37 11.05 -11.51
N TRP A 129 -7.27 12.30 -11.07
CA TRP A 129 -7.93 13.45 -11.66
C TRP A 129 -6.91 14.56 -11.90
N SER A 130 -7.04 15.20 -13.06
CA SER A 130 -6.22 16.31 -13.51
C SER A 130 -7.06 17.59 -13.61
N GLN A 131 -6.42 18.67 -14.00
CA GLN A 131 -7.00 19.96 -14.34
C GLN A 131 -7.77 20.60 -13.19
N ALA A 132 -7.24 20.47 -11.96
CA ALA A 132 -7.84 20.99 -10.74
C ALA A 132 -9.32 20.58 -10.60
N TYR A 133 -9.65 19.34 -10.93
CA TYR A 133 -11.04 18.83 -10.96
C TYR A 133 -11.81 19.09 -9.65
N PHE A 134 -11.14 18.98 -8.50
CA PHE A 134 -11.71 19.25 -7.17
C PHE A 134 -11.52 20.70 -6.71
N GLY A 135 -11.23 21.60 -7.65
CA GLY A 135 -10.88 23.00 -7.43
C GLY A 135 -9.38 23.22 -7.29
N GLU A 136 -8.98 24.44 -7.60
CA GLU A 136 -7.61 24.93 -7.44
C GLU A 136 -7.22 24.99 -5.96
N GLY A 137 -5.95 24.70 -5.69
CA GLY A 137 -5.32 24.91 -4.41
C GLY A 137 -4.80 26.32 -4.23
N SER A 138 -3.96 26.48 -3.23
CA SER A 138 -3.31 27.75 -2.93
C SER A 138 -1.95 27.49 -2.28
N GLY A 139 -0.98 28.37 -2.53
CA GLY A 139 0.35 28.25 -1.97
C GLY A 139 1.32 27.63 -2.97
N PRO A 140 2.32 26.84 -2.54
CA PRO A 140 3.25 26.21 -3.45
C PRO A 140 2.67 24.94 -4.09
N VAL A 141 3.05 24.67 -5.34
CA VAL A 141 3.06 23.31 -5.88
C VAL A 141 4.37 22.67 -5.41
N LEU A 142 4.29 21.50 -4.77
CA LEU A 142 5.43 20.87 -4.09
C LEU A 142 6.01 19.69 -4.84
N LEU A 143 5.20 18.95 -5.59
CA LEU A 143 5.60 17.78 -6.37
C LEU A 143 5.12 17.91 -7.82
N ASP A 144 5.89 17.29 -8.71
CA ASP A 144 5.65 17.24 -10.15
C ASP A 144 6.24 15.94 -10.73
N GLU A 145 5.78 15.54 -11.91
CA GLU A 145 6.14 14.31 -12.64
C GLU A 145 6.15 13.05 -11.76
N VAL A 146 5.16 12.91 -10.86
CA VAL A 146 5.04 11.73 -9.99
C VAL A 146 4.70 10.52 -10.85
N GLN A 147 5.48 9.45 -10.70
CA GLN A 147 5.41 8.25 -11.54
C GLN A 147 5.57 6.99 -10.66
N CYS A 148 4.65 6.80 -9.72
CA CYS A 148 4.57 5.62 -8.88
C CYS A 148 4.40 4.34 -9.72
N THR A 149 4.90 3.22 -9.19
CA THR A 149 4.59 1.88 -9.72
C THR A 149 3.29 1.32 -9.16
N GLY A 150 2.70 1.97 -8.15
CA GLY A 150 1.49 1.54 -7.44
C GLY A 150 1.80 0.72 -6.19
N ASN A 151 3.06 0.37 -5.92
CA ASN A 151 3.48 -0.48 -4.79
C ASN A 151 4.14 0.29 -3.65
N GLU A 152 4.41 1.57 -3.85
CA GLU A 152 5.06 2.45 -2.88
C GLU A 152 4.19 2.65 -1.63
N LEU A 153 4.81 2.66 -0.45
CA LEU A 153 4.06 2.86 0.81
C LEU A 153 3.66 4.34 1.02
N SER A 154 4.35 5.24 0.33
CA SER A 154 4.20 6.69 0.43
C SER A 154 4.46 7.32 -0.93
N ILE A 155 3.75 8.39 -1.25
CA ILE A 155 4.01 9.21 -2.45
C ILE A 155 5.46 9.74 -2.49
N GLU A 156 6.11 9.85 -1.33
CA GLU A 156 7.52 10.25 -1.23
C GLU A 156 8.48 9.28 -1.93
N GLN A 157 8.13 8.00 -1.95
CA GLN A 157 8.97 6.93 -2.49
C GLN A 157 8.83 6.80 -4.01
N CYS A 158 7.84 7.45 -4.60
CA CYS A 158 7.65 7.44 -6.03
C CYS A 158 8.75 8.24 -6.74
N PRO A 159 9.20 7.78 -7.91
CA PRO A 159 9.92 8.62 -8.85
C PRO A 159 9.14 9.92 -9.08
N LYS A 160 9.81 11.06 -8.94
CA LYS A 160 9.22 12.40 -9.03
C LYS A 160 10.32 13.45 -9.24
N SER A 161 9.95 14.63 -9.71
CA SER A 161 10.83 15.80 -9.75
C SER A 161 11.30 16.22 -8.35
N SER A 162 12.34 17.04 -8.27
CA SER A 162 12.77 17.59 -6.99
C SER A 162 11.66 18.43 -6.35
N TRP A 163 11.68 18.56 -5.03
CA TRP A 163 10.71 19.41 -4.32
C TRP A 163 10.66 20.82 -4.88
N ARG A 164 9.45 21.28 -5.24
CA ARG A 164 9.17 22.60 -5.84
C ARG A 164 9.78 22.82 -7.23
N GLU A 165 10.34 21.79 -7.84
CA GLU A 165 10.77 21.82 -9.23
C GLU A 165 9.58 21.44 -10.11
N HIS A 166 8.89 22.46 -10.63
CA HIS A 166 7.72 22.32 -11.48
C HIS A 166 7.59 23.51 -12.43
N ASN A 167 6.82 23.34 -13.50
CA ASN A 167 6.39 24.42 -14.41
C ASN A 167 4.88 24.71 -14.31
N CYS A 168 4.17 24.01 -13.42
CA CYS A 168 2.72 24.04 -13.34
C CYS A 168 2.14 25.25 -12.57
N ASP A 169 0.90 25.61 -12.90
CA ASP A 169 0.04 26.50 -12.10
C ASP A 169 -1.08 25.71 -11.38
N HIS A 170 -1.89 26.36 -10.55
CA HIS A 170 -2.90 25.66 -9.74
C HIS A 170 -4.07 25.08 -10.56
N LYS A 171 -4.19 25.38 -11.85
CA LYS A 171 -5.15 24.70 -12.73
C LYS A 171 -4.72 23.28 -13.05
N GLU A 172 -3.47 22.94 -12.77
CA GLU A 172 -2.88 21.61 -12.99
C GLU A 172 -2.78 20.85 -11.65
N ASP A 173 -3.49 21.29 -10.60
CA ASP A 173 -3.48 20.57 -9.33
C ASP A 173 -4.14 19.18 -9.46
N ALA A 174 -3.36 18.15 -9.11
CA ALA A 174 -3.75 16.76 -9.13
C ALA A 174 -4.76 16.42 -8.01
N GLY A 175 -5.66 15.49 -8.32
CA GLY A 175 -6.66 14.97 -7.40
C GLY A 175 -6.82 13.47 -7.49
N VAL A 176 -7.52 12.90 -6.51
CA VAL A 176 -7.87 11.49 -6.48
C VAL A 176 -9.33 11.29 -6.07
N SER A 177 -9.91 10.20 -6.54
CA SER A 177 -11.07 9.58 -5.91
C SER A 177 -10.70 8.17 -5.52
N CYS A 178 -10.79 7.89 -4.22
CA CYS A 178 -10.60 6.56 -3.67
C CYS A 178 -11.94 5.84 -3.51
N THR A 179 -11.91 4.59 -3.06
CA THR A 179 -13.06 3.96 -2.41
C THR A 179 -12.87 3.95 -0.89
N PRO A 180 -13.96 4.08 -0.10
CA PRO A 180 -13.88 3.90 1.35
C PRO A 180 -13.38 2.49 1.69
N LEU A 181 -12.49 2.36 2.68
CA LEU A 181 -12.27 1.06 3.30
C LEU A 181 -13.51 0.68 4.10
N THR A 182 -14.19 -0.37 3.66
CA THR A 182 -15.27 -1.01 4.39
C THR A 182 -14.76 -2.27 5.06
N ASP A 183 -15.40 -2.69 6.15
CA ASP A 183 -15.14 -3.98 6.76
C ASP A 183 -15.21 -5.09 5.70
N GLY A 184 -14.19 -5.95 5.69
CA GLY A 184 -14.02 -7.00 4.69
C GLY A 184 -13.23 -6.60 3.45
N ALA A 185 -12.76 -5.35 3.31
CA ALA A 185 -11.83 -4.99 2.24
C ALA A 185 -10.55 -5.84 2.33
N LEU A 186 -9.99 -6.24 1.19
CA LEU A 186 -8.81 -7.09 1.12
C LEU A 186 -7.62 -6.35 0.52
N ARG A 187 -6.41 -6.76 0.91
CA ARG A 187 -5.16 -6.38 0.25
C ARG A 187 -4.15 -7.53 0.27
N LEU A 188 -3.18 -7.48 -0.63
CA LEU A 188 -1.98 -8.32 -0.59
C LEU A 188 -0.79 -7.45 -0.14
N THR A 189 -0.02 -7.92 0.84
CA THR A 189 1.21 -7.27 1.31
C THR A 189 2.41 -8.19 1.17
N SER A 190 3.62 -7.61 1.18
CA SER A 190 4.86 -8.41 1.28
C SER A 190 5.09 -9.44 0.16
N GLY A 191 4.63 -9.13 -1.06
CA GLY A 191 4.96 -9.88 -2.27
C GLY A 191 5.93 -9.11 -3.18
N LYS A 192 6.37 -9.73 -4.28
CA LYS A 192 7.22 -9.06 -5.28
C LYS A 192 6.44 -8.15 -6.24
N GLY A 193 5.12 -8.03 -6.06
CA GLY A 193 4.23 -7.18 -6.86
C GLY A 193 2.79 -7.21 -6.34
N SER A 194 1.90 -6.44 -6.97
CA SER A 194 0.50 -6.23 -6.54
C SER A 194 -0.43 -7.45 -6.64
N HIS A 195 0.04 -8.53 -7.27
CA HIS A 195 -0.73 -9.75 -7.51
C HIS A 195 -0.28 -10.94 -6.63
N GLU A 196 0.65 -10.74 -5.70
CA GLU A 196 1.06 -11.79 -4.77
C GLU A 196 1.39 -11.22 -3.40
N GLY A 197 1.23 -12.03 -2.36
CA GLY A 197 1.58 -11.60 -1.01
C GLY A 197 0.76 -12.28 0.08
N ARG A 198 0.98 -11.83 1.32
CA ARG A 198 0.14 -12.16 2.46
C ARG A 198 -1.21 -11.45 2.33
N LEU A 199 -2.28 -12.20 2.57
CA LEU A 199 -3.64 -11.69 2.51
C LEU A 199 -4.02 -11.02 3.84
N GLU A 200 -4.44 -9.77 3.75
CA GLU A 200 -4.96 -9.02 4.89
C GLU A 200 -6.39 -8.55 4.62
N VAL A 201 -7.19 -8.49 5.68
CA VAL A 201 -8.57 -8.01 5.69
C VAL A 201 -8.70 -6.80 6.61
N TYR A 202 -9.49 -5.82 6.18
CA TYR A 202 -9.79 -4.63 6.98
C TYR A 202 -11.00 -4.88 7.86
N TYR A 203 -10.88 -4.56 9.15
CA TYR A 203 -11.99 -4.58 10.09
C TYR A 203 -11.80 -3.52 11.17
N SER A 204 -12.87 -2.75 11.45
CA SER A 204 -12.94 -1.82 12.58
C SER A 204 -11.76 -0.84 12.66
N GLY A 205 -11.30 -0.31 11.52
CA GLY A 205 -10.21 0.67 11.50
C GLY A 205 -8.81 0.08 11.28
N GLN A 206 -8.66 -1.24 11.27
CA GLN A 206 -7.35 -1.90 11.30
C GLN A 206 -7.25 -3.05 10.28
N TRP A 207 -6.08 -3.15 9.65
CA TRP A 207 -5.71 -4.32 8.86
C TRP A 207 -5.26 -5.45 9.79
N GLY A 208 -5.69 -6.67 9.47
CA GLY A 208 -5.28 -7.89 10.14
C GLY A 208 -5.24 -9.05 9.17
N THR A 209 -4.66 -10.17 9.61
CA THR A 209 -4.41 -11.32 8.75
C THR A 209 -5.57 -12.31 8.82
N ILE A 210 -5.48 -13.36 7.99
CA ILE A 210 -6.47 -14.41 7.89
C ILE A 210 -5.73 -15.73 8.12
N CYS A 211 -6.26 -16.57 9.00
CA CYS A 211 -5.69 -17.88 9.28
C CYS A 211 -5.92 -18.86 8.11
N ASP A 212 -4.93 -19.73 7.88
CA ASP A 212 -4.95 -20.76 6.85
C ASP A 212 -5.60 -22.08 7.29
N ASP A 213 -6.05 -22.18 8.55
CA ASP A 213 -6.88 -23.28 9.04
C ASP A 213 -8.15 -23.42 8.20
N GLY A 214 -8.31 -24.62 7.63
CA GLY A 214 -9.41 -24.91 6.71
C GLY A 214 -9.36 -24.12 5.39
N TRP A 215 -8.26 -23.42 5.08
CA TRP A 215 -8.16 -22.60 3.88
C TRP A 215 -8.06 -23.46 2.62
N THR A 216 -9.02 -23.29 1.72
CA THR A 216 -9.12 -24.07 0.48
C THR A 216 -8.87 -23.24 -0.77
N GLU A 217 -8.64 -23.92 -1.89
CA GLU A 217 -8.57 -23.30 -3.22
C GLU A 217 -9.83 -22.46 -3.53
N LEU A 218 -11.01 -22.87 -3.05
CA LEU A 218 -12.25 -22.11 -3.27
C LEU A 218 -12.23 -20.75 -2.55
N ASN A 219 -11.65 -20.69 -1.35
CA ASN A 219 -11.45 -19.43 -0.63
C ASN A 219 -10.51 -18.51 -1.41
N THR A 220 -9.41 -19.07 -1.93
CA THR A 220 -8.47 -18.35 -2.78
C THR A 220 -9.15 -17.76 -4.01
N GLN A 221 -10.04 -18.51 -4.68
CA GLN A 221 -10.78 -17.99 -5.83
C GLN A 221 -11.72 -16.83 -5.46
N VAL A 222 -12.39 -16.90 -4.31
CA VAL A 222 -13.22 -15.79 -3.81
C VAL A 222 -12.37 -14.57 -3.47
N ALA A 223 -11.26 -14.76 -2.74
CA ALA A 223 -10.36 -13.69 -2.34
C ALA A 223 -9.75 -12.96 -3.55
N CYS A 224 -9.17 -13.71 -4.50
CA CYS A 224 -8.62 -13.12 -5.71
C CYS A 224 -9.67 -12.43 -6.56
N ARG A 225 -10.89 -12.99 -6.67
CA ARG A 225 -12.01 -12.31 -7.34
C ARG A 225 -12.43 -11.02 -6.65
N GLN A 226 -12.46 -11.02 -5.33
CA GLN A 226 -12.76 -9.82 -4.53
C GLN A 226 -11.68 -8.75 -4.70
N LEU A 227 -10.42 -9.16 -4.88
CA LEU A 227 -9.27 -8.29 -5.20
C LEU A 227 -9.26 -7.82 -6.68
N GLY A 228 -10.21 -8.26 -7.51
CA GLY A 228 -10.32 -7.86 -8.92
C GLY A 228 -9.59 -8.77 -9.92
N PHE A 229 -9.03 -9.90 -9.48
CA PHE A 229 -8.40 -10.91 -10.33
C PHE A 229 -9.37 -12.00 -10.77
N ARG A 230 -9.05 -12.79 -11.81
CA ARG A 230 -9.99 -13.82 -12.30
C ARG A 230 -9.88 -15.13 -11.52
N TYR A 231 -8.66 -15.50 -11.16
CA TYR A 231 -8.35 -16.69 -10.37
C TYR A 231 -7.05 -16.49 -9.58
N GLY A 232 -6.75 -17.40 -8.66
CA GLY A 232 -5.47 -17.41 -7.95
C GLY A 232 -5.11 -18.80 -7.45
N LYS A 233 -4.02 -18.88 -6.68
CA LYS A 233 -3.57 -20.08 -5.96
C LYS A 233 -2.95 -19.67 -4.62
N SER A 234 -3.01 -20.55 -3.63
CA SER A 234 -2.27 -20.34 -2.39
C SER A 234 -0.77 -20.39 -2.64
N ALA A 235 -0.02 -19.53 -1.95
CA ALA A 235 1.43 -19.49 -1.99
C ALA A 235 2.00 -20.14 -0.72
N PRO A 236 3.13 -20.86 -0.81
CA PRO A 236 3.76 -21.44 0.36
C PRO A 236 4.24 -20.36 1.34
N GLU A 237 4.34 -20.71 2.62
CA GLU A 237 4.95 -19.87 3.65
C GLU A 237 6.33 -19.36 3.20
N SER A 238 6.56 -18.06 3.36
CA SER A 238 7.91 -17.53 3.36
C SER A 238 8.35 -17.37 4.80
N SER A 239 9.38 -18.11 5.21
CA SER A 239 10.04 -17.98 6.50
C SER A 239 10.77 -16.64 6.58
N SER A 240 10.09 -15.57 7.04
CA SER A 240 10.68 -14.40 7.72
C SER A 240 9.80 -13.16 7.63
N GLU A 241 8.56 -13.16 8.13
CA GLU A 241 7.89 -11.89 8.41
C GLU A 241 7.16 -11.96 9.74
N GLY A 242 7.76 -11.33 10.75
CA GLY A 242 7.16 -11.16 12.06
C GLY A 242 6.01 -10.19 11.97
N ASN A 243 4.79 -10.72 11.94
CA ASN A 243 3.59 -9.94 12.18
C ASN A 243 3.29 -9.89 13.68
N SER A 244 2.78 -8.74 14.11
CA SER A 244 2.25 -8.51 15.46
C SER A 244 0.82 -7.94 15.41
N GLY A 245 0.15 -8.06 14.27
CA GLY A 245 -1.20 -7.53 14.04
C GLY A 245 -2.31 -8.48 14.49
N PRO A 246 -3.58 -8.07 14.46
CA PRO A 246 -4.68 -8.98 14.74
C PRO A 246 -4.84 -10.01 13.63
N ILE A 247 -5.22 -11.24 13.98
CA ILE A 247 -5.75 -12.23 13.03
C ILE A 247 -7.27 -12.08 13.07
N TRP A 248 -7.86 -11.59 11.98
CA TRP A 248 -9.28 -11.20 11.98
C TRP A 248 -10.23 -12.32 11.59
N LEU A 249 -9.78 -13.21 10.70
CA LEU A 249 -10.61 -14.28 10.14
C LEU A 249 -9.96 -15.63 10.35
N ASP A 250 -10.79 -16.62 10.63
CA ASP A 250 -10.41 -18.01 10.89
C ASP A 250 -11.57 -18.94 10.48
N ASP A 251 -11.24 -20.19 10.15
CA ASP A 251 -12.11 -21.22 9.57
C ASP A 251 -12.96 -20.69 8.40
N VAL A 252 -12.33 -19.90 7.51
CA VAL A 252 -13.04 -19.38 6.34
C VAL A 252 -13.36 -20.55 5.40
N SER A 253 -14.63 -20.71 5.05
CA SER A 253 -15.11 -21.80 4.21
C SER A 253 -16.09 -21.28 3.17
N CYS A 254 -15.59 -21.14 1.95
CA CYS A 254 -16.33 -20.67 0.78
C CYS A 254 -16.80 -21.84 -0.10
N SER A 255 -17.97 -21.70 -0.72
CA SER A 255 -18.43 -22.57 -1.82
C SER A 255 -17.77 -22.24 -3.17
N GLY A 256 -17.10 -21.09 -3.27
CA GLY A 256 -16.46 -20.56 -4.47
C GLY A 256 -17.34 -19.60 -5.28
N LYS A 257 -18.62 -19.44 -4.91
CA LYS A 257 -19.61 -18.60 -5.60
C LYS A 257 -19.78 -17.22 -4.97
N GLU A 258 -19.24 -17.01 -3.78
CA GLU A 258 -19.35 -15.79 -2.99
C GLU A 258 -18.68 -14.61 -3.68
N THR A 259 -19.23 -13.40 -3.57
CA THR A 259 -18.60 -12.20 -4.15
C THR A 259 -17.49 -11.63 -3.26
N ASN A 260 -17.48 -11.97 -1.97
CA ASN A 260 -16.45 -11.57 -1.01
C ASN A 260 -16.35 -12.60 0.14
N LEU A 261 -15.24 -12.57 0.88
CA LEU A 261 -14.98 -13.52 1.97
C LEU A 261 -15.97 -13.40 3.15
N LEU A 262 -16.63 -12.25 3.32
CA LEU A 262 -17.63 -12.08 4.40
C LEU A 262 -18.93 -12.85 4.16
N GLN A 263 -19.17 -13.31 2.93
CA GLN A 263 -20.31 -14.17 2.59
C GLN A 263 -20.01 -15.66 2.82
N CYS A 264 -18.74 -16.03 3.02
CA CYS A 264 -18.35 -17.39 3.34
C CYS A 264 -18.69 -17.72 4.79
N SER A 265 -18.81 -19.02 5.11
CA SER A 265 -18.87 -19.44 6.51
C SER A 265 -17.53 -19.11 7.18
N ARG A 266 -17.56 -18.58 8.41
CA ARG A 266 -16.37 -18.16 9.14
C ARG A 266 -16.67 -17.99 10.63
N ARG A 267 -15.63 -17.93 11.45
CA ARG A 267 -15.77 -17.52 12.86
C ARG A 267 -16.07 -16.01 12.98
N GLU A 268 -16.46 -15.61 14.19
CA GLU A 268 -16.60 -14.21 14.57
C GLU A 268 -15.24 -13.49 14.48
N TRP A 269 -15.28 -12.17 14.25
CA TRP A 269 -14.07 -11.36 14.10
C TRP A 269 -13.11 -11.51 15.28
N GLY A 270 -11.86 -11.82 15.00
CA GLY A 270 -10.81 -11.96 16.01
C GLY A 270 -10.92 -13.22 16.89
N LYS A 271 -11.83 -14.15 16.57
CA LYS A 271 -11.89 -15.46 17.22
C LYS A 271 -11.12 -16.48 16.38
N HIS A 272 -9.91 -16.79 16.85
CA HIS A 272 -9.01 -17.76 16.22
C HIS A 272 -8.16 -18.50 17.27
N ASP A 273 -7.62 -19.65 16.88
CA ASP A 273 -6.59 -20.40 17.62
C ASP A 273 -5.22 -20.42 16.92
N CYS A 274 -5.10 -19.63 15.85
CA CYS A 274 -3.90 -19.56 15.03
C CYS A 274 -2.82 -18.58 15.54
N SER A 275 -1.61 -18.79 15.04
CA SER A 275 -0.45 -17.91 15.09
C SER A 275 -0.19 -17.26 13.73
N HIS A 276 0.73 -16.28 13.66
CA HIS A 276 1.09 -15.65 12.38
C HIS A 276 1.90 -16.53 11.42
N GLN A 277 2.28 -17.75 11.83
CA GLN A 277 2.83 -18.75 10.91
C GLN A 277 1.72 -19.30 9.99
N GLU A 278 0.47 -19.20 10.43
CA GLU A 278 -0.71 -19.67 9.72
C GLU A 278 -1.37 -18.52 8.91
N ASP A 279 -0.66 -17.42 8.66
CA ASP A 279 -1.19 -16.31 7.86
C ASP A 279 -1.27 -16.70 6.37
N VAL A 280 -2.47 -16.63 5.78
CA VAL A 280 -2.72 -16.95 4.37
C VAL A 280 -1.87 -16.08 3.43
N ARG A 281 -1.23 -16.73 2.45
CA ARG A 281 -0.53 -16.09 1.32
C ARG A 281 -1.11 -16.55 -0.01
N LEU A 282 -1.28 -15.63 -0.95
CA LEU A 282 -1.89 -15.88 -2.25
C LEU A 282 -1.02 -15.35 -3.39
N ILE A 283 -1.17 -15.97 -4.56
CA ILE A 283 -0.80 -15.42 -5.87
C ILE A 283 -2.07 -15.35 -6.71
N CYS A 284 -2.49 -14.16 -7.11
CA CYS A 284 -3.63 -13.92 -7.97
C CYS A 284 -3.19 -13.68 -9.43
N HIS A 285 -4.07 -13.98 -10.37
CA HIS A 285 -3.78 -13.92 -11.80
C HIS A 285 -4.87 -13.09 -12.52
N PRO A 286 -4.48 -12.06 -13.30
CA PRO A 286 -5.39 -11.36 -14.17
C PRO A 286 -5.83 -12.28 -15.32
N ASP A 287 -6.92 -11.92 -15.98
CA ASP A 287 -7.53 -12.70 -17.05
C ASP A 287 -6.53 -13.18 -18.10
N ASN A 288 -6.42 -14.49 -18.28
CA ASN A 288 -5.57 -15.08 -19.29
C ASN A 288 -6.44 -16.04 -20.10
N ASN A 289 -6.93 -15.58 -21.25
CA ASN A 289 -7.41 -16.48 -22.30
C ASN A 289 -6.20 -17.18 -22.97
N SER A 290 -5.30 -17.73 -22.15
CA SER A 290 -3.99 -18.28 -22.49
C SER A 290 -3.97 -19.79 -22.61
N HIS A 291 -5.14 -20.43 -22.71
CA HIS A 291 -5.20 -21.80 -23.21
C HIS A 291 -5.02 -21.91 -24.74
N LYS A 292 -4.62 -20.82 -25.43
CA LYS A 292 -4.23 -20.87 -26.85
C LYS A 292 -3.25 -19.78 -27.31
N LEU A 293 -2.24 -19.44 -26.52
CA LEU A 293 -1.03 -18.84 -27.07
C LEU A 293 0.17 -19.48 -26.38
N SER A 294 0.76 -20.48 -27.04
CA SER A 294 2.12 -20.90 -26.75
C SER A 294 2.96 -19.62 -26.58
N LEU A 295 3.59 -19.45 -25.42
CA LEU A 295 4.56 -18.37 -25.21
C LEU A 295 5.55 -18.43 -26.37
N GLY A 296 5.45 -17.46 -27.26
CA GLY A 296 6.52 -17.16 -28.18
C GLY A 296 7.74 -16.74 -27.36
N PRO A 297 8.95 -16.89 -27.93
CA PRO A 297 10.16 -16.37 -27.31
C PRO A 297 10.00 -14.87 -26.96
N PRO A 298 10.52 -14.40 -25.80
CA PRO A 298 10.41 -13.00 -25.38
C PRO A 298 10.80 -12.02 -26.50
N ILE A 299 10.09 -10.89 -26.60
CA ILE A 299 10.32 -9.87 -27.63
C ILE A 299 10.60 -8.52 -26.95
N ARG A 300 11.43 -7.68 -27.57
CA ARG A 300 11.69 -6.28 -27.15
C ARG A 300 11.89 -5.36 -28.37
N LEU A 301 11.74 -4.05 -28.15
CA LEU A 301 12.09 -3.02 -29.12
C LEU A 301 13.37 -2.32 -28.65
N MET A 302 14.35 -2.20 -29.56
CA MET A 302 15.66 -1.58 -29.29
C MET A 302 15.90 -0.42 -30.27
N ASP A 303 16.63 0.60 -29.81
CA ASP A 303 17.05 1.75 -30.62
C ASP A 303 15.91 2.60 -31.21
N GLY A 304 14.76 2.67 -30.53
CA GLY A 304 13.69 3.63 -30.80
C GLY A 304 13.80 4.88 -29.91
N GLU A 305 13.13 5.98 -30.28
CA GLU A 305 13.14 7.21 -29.48
C GLU A 305 12.25 7.07 -28.22
N ASN A 306 11.33 6.11 -28.21
CA ASN A 306 10.46 5.80 -27.09
C ASN A 306 10.15 4.28 -26.99
N LYS A 307 9.47 3.87 -25.91
CA LYS A 307 9.19 2.45 -25.62
C LYS A 307 8.26 1.76 -26.64
N LYS A 308 7.58 2.51 -27.52
CA LYS A 308 6.61 1.99 -28.50
C LYS A 308 7.19 1.81 -29.90
N GLU A 309 8.46 2.12 -30.10
CA GLU A 309 9.13 2.01 -31.39
C GLU A 309 10.55 1.48 -31.24
N GLY A 310 11.13 1.03 -32.35
CA GLY A 310 12.47 0.46 -32.39
C GLY A 310 12.54 -0.81 -33.21
N ARG A 311 13.75 -1.32 -33.36
CA ARG A 311 14.03 -2.61 -34.00
C ARG A 311 13.55 -3.75 -33.12
N VAL A 312 12.81 -4.68 -33.70
CA VAL A 312 12.29 -5.86 -33.01
C VAL A 312 13.40 -6.88 -32.78
N GLU A 313 13.59 -7.28 -31.53
CA GLU A 313 14.49 -8.37 -31.14
C GLU A 313 13.70 -9.48 -30.43
N ILE A 314 14.10 -10.72 -30.69
CA ILE A 314 13.45 -11.93 -30.18
C ILE A 314 14.45 -12.83 -29.45
N PHE A 315 14.07 -13.37 -28.31
CA PHE A 315 14.95 -14.17 -27.46
C PHE A 315 14.78 -15.67 -27.72
N PHE A 316 15.66 -16.24 -28.53
CA PHE A 316 15.57 -17.64 -28.95
C PHE A 316 16.87 -18.38 -28.67
N ASN A 317 16.78 -19.61 -28.12
CA ASN A 317 17.93 -20.44 -27.73
C ASN A 317 18.96 -19.74 -26.82
N GLY A 318 18.48 -18.91 -25.89
CA GLY A 318 19.34 -18.24 -24.90
C GLY A 318 20.05 -16.98 -25.41
N GLN A 319 19.75 -16.51 -26.61
CA GLN A 319 20.34 -15.30 -27.19
C GLN A 319 19.27 -14.39 -27.81
N TRP A 320 19.56 -13.08 -27.84
CA TRP A 320 18.76 -12.10 -28.57
C TRP A 320 19.19 -12.08 -30.03
N GLY A 321 18.22 -12.21 -30.93
CA GLY A 321 18.41 -12.11 -32.37
C GLY A 321 17.46 -11.10 -33.00
N THR A 322 17.80 -10.64 -34.20
CA THR A 322 16.95 -9.76 -35.01
C THR A 322 16.03 -10.56 -35.91
N ILE A 323 14.92 -9.95 -36.34
CA ILE A 323 13.96 -10.56 -37.27
C ILE A 323 14.24 -10.02 -38.68
N CYS A 324 14.28 -10.90 -39.69
CA CYS A 324 14.43 -10.49 -41.09
C CYS A 324 13.20 -9.72 -41.58
N ASP A 325 13.41 -8.71 -42.43
CA ASP A 325 12.38 -7.90 -43.05
C ASP A 325 11.70 -8.59 -44.25
N ASP A 326 12.33 -9.62 -44.82
CA ASP A 326 11.75 -10.47 -45.87
C ASP A 326 10.42 -11.09 -45.43
N GLY A 327 9.31 -10.52 -45.90
CA GLY A 327 7.95 -10.94 -45.56
C GLY A 327 7.37 -10.30 -44.28
N TRP A 328 8.07 -9.32 -43.69
CA TRP A 328 7.54 -8.51 -42.60
C TRP A 328 6.47 -7.55 -43.09
N SER A 329 5.29 -7.59 -42.45
CA SER A 329 4.14 -6.73 -42.77
C SER A 329 3.54 -6.11 -41.52
N ASP A 330 2.64 -5.15 -41.69
CA ASP A 330 1.90 -4.52 -40.57
C ASP A 330 1.15 -5.53 -39.71
N LYS A 331 0.76 -6.68 -40.29
CA LYS A 331 0.15 -7.78 -39.54
C LYS A 331 1.13 -8.41 -38.55
N ASN A 332 2.41 -8.49 -38.89
CA ASN A 332 3.47 -8.99 -38.02
C ASN A 332 3.81 -7.96 -36.94
N ALA A 333 3.91 -6.67 -37.31
CA ALA A 333 4.12 -5.58 -36.36
C ALA A 333 2.99 -5.50 -35.33
N ALA A 334 1.72 -5.61 -35.76
CA ALA A 334 0.57 -5.62 -34.85
C ALA A 334 0.59 -6.81 -33.87
N VAL A 335 1.14 -7.96 -34.27
CA VAL A 335 1.32 -9.09 -33.35
C VAL A 335 2.38 -8.75 -32.30
N VAL A 336 3.50 -8.15 -32.69
CA VAL A 336 4.56 -7.74 -31.75
C VAL A 336 4.08 -6.65 -30.79
N CYS A 337 3.39 -5.62 -31.29
CA CYS A 337 2.84 -4.56 -30.44
C CYS A 337 1.88 -5.14 -29.39
N ARG A 338 0.98 -6.05 -29.80
CA ARG A 338 0.08 -6.73 -28.85
C ARG A 338 0.82 -7.61 -27.85
N GLN A 339 1.88 -8.30 -28.26
CA GLN A 339 2.71 -9.12 -27.36
C GLN A 339 3.47 -8.27 -26.33
N LEU A 340 3.81 -7.04 -26.69
CA LEU A 340 4.42 -6.05 -25.80
C LEU A 340 3.38 -5.26 -24.97
N GLY A 341 2.09 -5.58 -25.09
CA GLY A 341 1.01 -4.94 -24.32
C GLY A 341 0.54 -3.59 -24.89
N TYR A 342 0.96 -3.22 -26.10
CA TYR A 342 0.50 -2.01 -26.78
C TYR A 342 -0.79 -2.29 -27.57
N LYS A 343 -1.73 -1.35 -27.51
CA LYS A 343 -3.05 -1.44 -28.16
C LYS A 343 -3.03 -0.89 -29.58
#